data_AF-A0AAQ2T0P8-F1
#
_entry.id   AF-A0AAQ2T0P8-F1
#
_cell.length_a   1.000
_cell.length_b   1.000
_cell.length_c   1.000
_cell.angle_alpha   90.00
_cell.angle_beta   90.00
_cell.angle_gamma   90.00
#
_symmetry.space_group_name_H-M   'P 1'
#
loop_
_entity.id
_entity.type
_entity.pdbx_description
1 polymer ?
#
loop_
_entity_poly.entity_id
_entity_poly.type
_entity_poly.pdbx_seq_one_letter_code
_entity_poly.pdbx_strand_id
1 'polypeptide(L)'
;MIWYDDDKNFVKGQIIARGGDYATFNSENASFVRISSYWTRTDNNVWQMQVAGLASDVNANLETLRQTLTDADIALSQQITAMDTAYKSADTDITARLAREETARANGDNANAQALRTLESTVNGIGGRVGTSEGKIASLERTTSDLNGAIATAQNELNARFDNLTVGGRNLLLNTQALNPLWTRPTSIENGVATFVATGRLLASTQQSDNVQALENGKVTISFTAKSNRDGRLHIRLRRFNTNNQLSDIAQYIAIDSREFKRYSLTLDYSKWTNQERVNFEIATYERAGFVCEVKLPKLEIGTIPTDWTPAPEDLQADIDAKASSASLDEFKRTQAQKDTATAQKLSTLQTTVNGQTTSIRNVERSVDGVRAIKAVTVDNNGVISGYGLMSELQNGRVTSQFGVNADSFFVGSPRNGKKPFATYTQPTVINGVRIPAGTYINTAFIANASITMAKIADSIQSDNYVAGRQGWRLFKDGRFELNNTFGDGSSLELNSKGLIVWYDKARGKKAVELGIFT
;
A
#
# COMPACT_ATOMS: atom_id res chain seq x y z
N MET A 1 -81.03 136.32 108.53
CA MET A 1 -81.40 137.39 107.59
C MET A 1 -81.38 136.85 106.18
N ILE A 2 -82.35 137.25 105.37
CA ILE A 2 -82.44 136.85 103.96
C ILE A 2 -82.60 138.12 103.14
N TRP A 3 -81.82 138.23 102.07
CA TRP A 3 -81.86 139.35 101.14
C TRP A 3 -82.40 138.87 99.80
N TYR A 4 -83.38 139.62 99.31
CA TYR A 4 -83.97 139.46 97.99
C TYR A 4 -83.57 140.65 97.12
N ASP A 5 -83.57 140.48 95.80
CA ASP A 5 -83.47 141.59 94.86
C ASP A 5 -84.80 142.35 94.72
N ASP A 6 -84.83 143.39 93.89
CA ASP A 6 -85.99 144.27 93.70
C ASP A 6 -87.22 143.53 93.11
N ASP A 7 -87.00 142.39 92.45
CA ASP A 7 -88.03 141.49 91.93
C ASP A 7 -88.45 140.40 92.94
N LYS A 8 -87.94 140.48 94.17
CA LYS A 8 -88.15 139.53 95.28
C LYS A 8 -87.58 138.12 95.05
N ASN A 9 -86.56 137.95 94.20
CA ASN A 9 -85.83 136.69 94.10
C ASN A 9 -84.72 136.62 95.15
N PHE A 10 -84.51 135.42 95.70
CA PHE A 10 -83.54 135.21 96.76
C PHE A 10 -82.11 135.37 96.23
N VAL A 11 -81.32 136.28 96.82
CA VAL A 11 -79.93 136.55 96.42
C VAL A 11 -78.95 135.92 97.38
N LYS A 12 -79.17 136.13 98.69
CA LYS A 12 -78.24 135.71 99.74
C LYS A 12 -78.99 135.49 101.04
N GLY A 13 -78.56 134.48 101.80
CA GLY A 13 -79.07 134.17 103.13
C GLY A 13 -77.92 134.13 104.13
N GLN A 14 -78.17 134.63 105.33
CA GLN A 14 -77.27 134.51 106.47
C GLN A 14 -78.05 133.98 107.66
N ILE A 15 -77.62 132.83 108.20
CA ILE A 15 -78.19 132.30 109.45
C ILE A 15 -77.25 132.72 110.58
N ILE A 16 -77.79 133.34 111.63
CA ILE A 16 -77.04 133.82 112.79
C ILE A 16 -77.49 133.02 114.01
N ALA A 17 -76.56 132.37 114.70
CA ALA A 17 -76.83 131.62 115.92
C ALA A 17 -76.70 132.52 117.17
N ARG A 18 -77.43 132.21 118.26
CA ARG A 18 -77.30 132.93 119.55
C ARG A 18 -75.89 132.67 120.12
N GLY A 19 -74.98 133.59 119.85
CA GLY A 19 -73.55 133.49 120.15
C GLY A 19 -72.68 134.42 119.29
N GLY A 20 -73.21 134.94 118.18
CA GLY A 20 -72.54 135.92 117.32
C GLY A 20 -71.99 135.33 116.02
N ASP A 21 -71.90 134.01 115.92
CA ASP A 21 -71.46 133.32 114.70
C ASP A 21 -72.55 133.31 113.62
N TYR A 22 -72.10 133.39 112.36
CA TYR A 22 -72.98 133.38 111.20
C TYR A 22 -72.39 132.61 110.01
N ALA A 23 -73.26 131.98 109.22
CA ALA A 23 -72.90 131.36 107.95
C ALA A 23 -73.71 132.02 106.81
N THR A 24 -73.03 132.37 105.72
CA THR A 24 -73.64 132.95 104.51
C THR A 24 -73.64 131.96 103.36
N PHE A 25 -74.73 131.89 102.60
CA PHE A 25 -74.83 131.10 101.37
C PHE A 25 -75.43 131.95 100.24
N ASN A 26 -75.08 131.63 98.99
CA ASN A 26 -75.53 132.30 97.77
C ASN A 26 -76.12 131.29 96.77
N SER A 27 -76.79 131.81 95.74
CA SER A 27 -77.51 131.02 94.72
C SER A 27 -76.61 130.12 93.87
N GLU A 28 -75.32 130.46 93.71
CA GLU A 28 -74.42 129.78 92.77
C GLU A 28 -73.79 128.51 93.35
N ASN A 29 -73.67 128.41 94.67
CA ASN A 29 -72.90 127.33 95.32
C ASN A 29 -73.75 126.42 96.21
N ALA A 30 -75.07 126.61 96.22
CA ALA A 30 -75.99 125.74 96.95
C ALA A 30 -76.39 124.53 96.09
N SER A 31 -75.67 123.41 96.21
CA SER A 31 -76.17 122.10 95.78
C SER A 31 -77.23 121.61 96.78
N PHE A 32 -78.48 121.61 96.33
CA PHE A 32 -79.61 121.20 97.15
C PHE A 32 -79.61 119.68 97.30
N VAL A 33 -78.97 119.16 98.35
CA VAL A 33 -79.49 117.92 98.95
C VAL A 33 -80.86 118.29 99.48
N ARG A 34 -81.92 117.80 98.84
CA ARG A 34 -83.29 117.96 99.33
C ARG A 34 -83.44 117.10 100.58
N ILE A 35 -82.85 117.58 101.67
CA ILE A 35 -83.06 117.05 103.00
C ILE A 35 -84.47 117.50 103.35
N SER A 36 -85.43 116.62 103.11
CA SER A 36 -86.77 116.84 103.62
C SER A 36 -86.67 116.58 105.11
N SER A 37 -86.53 117.66 105.88
CA SER A 37 -86.58 117.58 107.33
C SER A 37 -87.85 118.20 107.85
N TYR A 38 -88.58 117.42 108.63
CA TYR A 38 -89.76 117.87 109.34
C TYR A 38 -89.49 117.76 110.83
N TRP A 39 -89.83 118.83 111.51
CA TRP A 39 -89.65 118.97 112.94
C TRP A 39 -90.95 118.61 113.62
N THR A 40 -90.92 117.64 114.53
CA THR A 40 -92.07 117.25 115.34
C THR A 40 -91.80 117.61 116.80
N ARG A 41 -92.82 118.13 117.49
CA ARG A 41 -92.75 118.34 118.94
C ARG A 41 -92.99 117.00 119.64
N THR A 42 -92.08 116.63 120.53
CA THR A 42 -92.30 115.51 121.44
C THR A 42 -93.19 115.94 122.60
N ASP A 43 -93.78 114.98 123.30
CA ASP A 43 -94.72 115.22 124.40
C ASP A 43 -94.11 116.05 125.54
N ASN A 44 -92.78 116.05 125.67
CA ASN A 44 -92.03 116.86 126.63
C ASN A 44 -91.67 118.26 126.10
N ASN A 45 -92.37 118.73 125.07
CA ASN A 45 -92.20 120.04 124.46
C ASN A 45 -90.81 120.29 123.83
N VAL A 46 -90.10 119.23 123.41
CA VAL A 46 -88.82 119.31 122.70
C VAL A 46 -89.04 119.15 121.19
N TRP A 47 -88.38 119.98 120.38
CA TRP A 47 -88.41 119.84 118.92
C TRP A 47 -87.38 118.81 118.45
N GLN A 48 -87.81 117.81 117.69
CA GLN A 48 -86.93 116.78 117.12
C GLN A 48 -86.97 116.87 115.59
N MET A 49 -85.80 116.86 114.94
CA MET A 49 -85.65 116.89 113.48
C MET A 49 -85.47 115.48 112.92
N GLN A 50 -86.34 115.05 111.99
CA GLN A 50 -86.07 113.89 111.13
C GLN A 50 -85.56 114.37 109.77
N VAL A 51 -84.63 113.64 109.15
CA VAL A 51 -83.96 113.98 107.88
C VAL A 51 -84.17 112.83 106.89
N ALA A 52 -84.76 113.08 105.72
CA ALA A 52 -84.96 112.09 104.64
C ALA A 52 -84.15 112.45 103.36
N GLY A 53 -83.42 111.48 102.76
CA GLY A 53 -82.68 111.66 101.50
C GLY A 53 -81.47 110.73 101.28
N LEU A 54 -80.36 110.91 102.03
CA LEU A 54 -79.09 110.17 101.80
C LEU A 54 -79.20 108.64 101.89
N ALA A 55 -80.10 108.13 102.74
CA ALA A 55 -80.30 106.70 102.89
C ALA A 55 -80.86 106.04 101.61
N SER A 56 -81.55 106.80 100.76
CA SER A 56 -82.18 106.28 99.53
C SER A 56 -81.14 105.94 98.46
N ASP A 57 -80.18 106.82 98.19
CA ASP A 57 -79.20 106.65 97.11
C ASP A 57 -78.15 105.58 97.45
N VAL A 58 -77.74 105.50 98.72
CA VAL A 58 -76.85 104.43 99.21
C VAL A 58 -77.53 103.07 99.06
N ASN A 59 -78.82 102.97 99.39
CA ASN A 59 -79.60 101.74 99.19
C ASN A 59 -79.72 101.39 97.70
N ALA A 60 -79.94 102.36 96.81
CA ALA A 60 -80.03 102.12 95.37
C ALA A 60 -78.70 101.62 94.77
N ASN A 61 -77.57 102.21 95.16
CA ASN A 61 -76.25 101.78 94.71
C ASN A 61 -75.87 100.40 95.29
N LEU A 62 -76.21 100.15 96.57
CA LEU A 62 -76.00 98.85 97.20
C LEU A 62 -76.80 97.76 96.49
N GLU A 63 -78.04 98.06 96.09
CA GLU A 63 -78.89 97.12 95.36
C GLU A 63 -78.34 96.86 93.95
N THR A 64 -77.85 97.89 93.27
CA THR A 64 -77.19 97.76 91.97
C THR A 64 -75.93 96.89 92.06
N LEU A 65 -75.10 97.10 93.10
CA LEU A 65 -73.91 96.30 93.35
C LEU A 65 -74.27 94.84 93.66
N ARG A 66 -75.30 94.61 94.49
CA ARG A 66 -75.82 93.26 94.79
C ARG A 66 -76.26 92.54 93.52
N GLN A 67 -77.06 93.19 92.69
CA GLN A 67 -77.51 92.62 91.42
C GLN A 67 -76.31 92.28 90.52
N THR A 68 -75.35 93.20 90.38
CA THR A 68 -74.15 92.98 89.56
C THR A 68 -73.32 91.78 90.06
N LEU A 69 -73.16 91.64 91.38
CA LEU A 69 -72.45 90.51 91.98
C LEU A 69 -73.21 89.20 91.81
N THR A 70 -74.54 89.22 91.95
CA THR A 70 -75.38 88.04 91.71
C THR A 70 -75.33 87.60 90.25
N ASP A 71 -75.40 88.53 89.30
CA ASP A 71 -75.29 88.22 87.87
C ASP A 71 -73.91 87.65 87.52
N ALA A 72 -72.85 88.19 88.13
CA ALA A 72 -71.48 87.67 87.97
C ALA A 72 -71.32 86.25 88.56
N ASP A 73 -71.91 85.97 89.72
CA ASP A 73 -71.89 84.63 90.35
C ASP A 73 -72.67 83.60 89.51
N ILE A 74 -73.83 84.00 88.97
CA ILE A 74 -74.61 83.19 88.03
C ILE A 74 -73.77 82.91 86.76
N ALA A 75 -73.14 83.93 86.18
CA ALA A 75 -72.30 83.77 84.99
C ALA A 75 -71.09 82.86 85.24
N LEU A 76 -70.43 83.00 86.40
CA LEU A 76 -69.31 82.15 86.78
C LEU A 76 -69.77 80.70 87.02
N SER A 77 -70.90 80.50 87.69
CA SER A 77 -71.48 79.18 87.92
C SER A 77 -71.86 78.49 86.60
N GLN A 78 -72.43 79.25 85.64
CA GLN A 78 -72.70 78.77 84.28
C GLN A 78 -71.40 78.38 83.55
N GLN A 79 -70.34 79.19 83.63
CA GLN A 79 -69.04 78.87 83.04
C GLN A 79 -68.41 77.63 83.66
N ILE A 80 -68.46 77.47 84.99
CA ILE A 80 -67.98 76.28 85.71
C ILE A 80 -68.75 75.03 85.24
N THR A 81 -70.08 75.13 85.14
CA THR A 81 -70.93 74.03 84.68
C THR A 81 -70.62 73.62 83.23
N ALA A 82 -70.43 74.61 82.36
CA ALA A 82 -70.05 74.38 80.97
C ALA A 82 -68.67 73.73 80.85
N MET A 83 -67.69 74.18 81.65
CA MET A 83 -66.33 73.63 81.69
C MET A 83 -66.31 72.20 82.25
N ASP A 84 -67.06 71.91 83.31
CA ASP A 84 -67.20 70.55 83.86
C ASP A 84 -67.85 69.60 82.84
N THR A 85 -68.87 70.07 82.13
CA THR A 85 -69.52 69.30 81.06
C THR A 85 -68.54 69.03 79.90
N ALA A 86 -67.81 70.05 79.45
CA ALA A 86 -66.82 69.91 78.38
C ALA A 86 -65.69 68.96 78.78
N TYR A 87 -65.19 69.07 80.03
CA TYR A 87 -64.18 68.19 80.58
C TYR A 87 -64.65 66.73 80.63
N LYS A 88 -65.84 66.46 81.19
CA LYS A 88 -66.42 65.11 81.26
C LYS A 88 -66.66 64.52 79.88
N SER A 89 -67.10 65.33 78.92
CA SER A 89 -67.27 64.91 77.52
C SER A 89 -65.92 64.56 76.88
N ALA A 90 -64.88 65.38 77.10
CA ALA A 90 -63.54 65.15 76.58
C ALA A 90 -62.89 63.92 77.23
N ASP A 91 -63.06 63.73 78.54
CA ASP A 91 -62.59 62.55 79.28
C ASP A 91 -63.22 61.27 78.71
N THR A 92 -64.54 61.28 78.52
CA THR A 92 -65.28 60.17 77.91
C THR A 92 -64.79 59.87 76.48
N ASP A 93 -64.54 60.89 75.65
CA ASP A 93 -64.00 60.69 74.29
C ASP A 93 -62.57 60.13 74.31
N ILE A 94 -61.70 60.66 75.18
CA ILE A 94 -60.32 60.18 75.33
C ILE A 94 -60.31 58.72 75.79
N THR A 95 -61.13 58.36 76.80
CA THR A 95 -61.27 56.97 77.25
C THR A 95 -61.75 56.07 76.12
N ALA A 96 -62.75 56.49 75.34
CA ALA A 96 -63.25 55.71 74.21
C ALA A 96 -62.21 55.55 73.09
N ARG A 97 -61.43 56.60 72.79
CA ARG A 97 -60.32 56.56 71.82
C ARG A 97 -59.20 55.65 72.29
N LEU A 98 -58.85 55.69 73.58
CA LEU A 98 -57.84 54.83 74.19
C LEU A 98 -58.25 53.35 74.08
N ALA A 99 -59.50 53.02 74.42
CA ALA A 99 -60.03 51.65 74.30
C ALA A 99 -60.03 51.14 72.85
N ARG A 100 -60.36 52.01 71.87
CA ARG A 100 -60.26 51.67 70.45
C ARG A 100 -58.81 51.39 70.02
N GLU A 101 -57.86 52.21 70.47
CA GLU A 101 -56.43 52.03 70.18
C GLU A 101 -55.85 50.77 70.83
N GLU A 102 -56.24 50.45 72.06
CA GLU A 102 -55.88 49.20 72.74
C GLU A 102 -56.38 47.98 71.96
N THR A 103 -57.63 48.02 71.49
CA THR A 103 -58.21 46.96 70.66
C THR A 103 -57.50 46.85 69.30
N ALA A 104 -57.21 47.98 68.66
CA ALA A 104 -56.51 48.01 67.36
C ALA A 104 -55.10 47.42 67.47
N ARG A 105 -54.35 47.77 68.53
CA ARG A 105 -53.03 47.20 68.81
C ARG A 105 -53.08 45.72 69.11
N ALA A 106 -54.00 45.27 69.97
CA ALA A 106 -54.17 43.85 70.25
C ALA A 106 -54.52 43.04 68.99
N ASN A 107 -55.36 43.57 68.11
CA ASN A 107 -55.68 42.94 66.83
C ASN A 107 -54.46 42.90 65.89
N GLY A 108 -53.68 43.99 65.82
CA GLY A 108 -52.45 44.06 65.05
C GLY A 108 -51.39 43.07 65.55
N ASP A 109 -51.20 42.98 66.87
CA ASP A 109 -50.26 42.05 67.50
C ASP A 109 -50.67 40.60 67.25
N ASN A 110 -51.97 40.28 67.31
CA ASN A 110 -52.48 38.97 66.97
C ASN A 110 -52.27 38.61 65.49
N ALA A 111 -52.48 39.55 64.57
CA ALA A 111 -52.23 39.35 63.14
C ALA A 111 -50.74 39.14 62.86
N ASN A 112 -49.86 39.93 63.49
CA ASN A 112 -48.41 39.79 63.40
C ASN A 112 -47.95 38.43 63.96
N ALA A 113 -48.49 38.00 65.10
CA ALA A 113 -48.18 36.70 65.68
C ALA A 113 -48.63 35.53 64.77
N GLN A 114 -49.76 35.64 64.09
CA GLN A 114 -50.20 34.66 63.10
C GLN A 114 -49.26 34.61 61.89
N ALA A 115 -48.90 35.77 61.32
CA ALA A 115 -47.96 35.84 60.20
C ALA A 115 -46.59 35.24 60.55
N LEU A 116 -46.09 35.49 61.77
CA LEU A 116 -44.85 34.91 62.29
C LEU A 116 -44.92 33.38 62.38
N ARG A 117 -46.03 32.81 62.87
CA ARG A 117 -46.23 31.35 62.92
C ARG A 117 -46.27 30.73 61.52
N THR A 118 -46.89 31.40 60.54
CA THR A 118 -46.89 30.94 59.14
C THR A 118 -45.48 30.96 58.55
N LEU A 119 -44.72 32.02 58.82
CA LEU A 119 -43.34 32.14 58.37
C LEU A 119 -42.46 31.04 58.99
N GLU A 120 -42.58 30.81 60.30
CA GLU A 120 -41.87 29.76 61.03
C GLU A 120 -42.16 28.36 60.45
N SER A 121 -43.43 28.05 60.20
CA SER A 121 -43.82 26.78 59.54
C SER A 121 -43.20 26.63 58.15
N THR A 122 -43.21 27.71 57.35
CA THR A 122 -42.61 27.72 56.01
C THR A 122 -41.10 27.50 56.08
N VAL A 123 -40.41 28.20 56.97
CA VAL A 123 -38.96 28.09 57.19
C VAL A 123 -38.59 26.67 57.64
N ASN A 124 -39.34 26.11 58.58
CA ASN A 124 -39.13 24.73 59.04
C ASN A 124 -39.33 23.71 57.90
N GLY A 125 -40.36 23.92 57.07
CA GLY A 125 -40.60 23.10 55.87
C GLY A 125 -39.48 23.21 54.83
N ILE A 126 -38.93 24.41 54.62
CA ILE A 126 -37.76 24.62 53.76
C ILE A 126 -36.54 23.92 54.34
N GLY A 127 -36.29 24.03 55.65
CA GLY A 127 -35.18 23.36 56.33
C GLY A 127 -35.19 21.84 56.14
N GLY A 128 -36.36 21.20 56.30
CA GLY A 128 -36.50 19.75 56.04
C GLY A 128 -36.26 19.35 54.59
N ARG A 129 -36.71 20.17 53.63
CA ARG A 129 -36.47 19.94 52.19
C ARG A 129 -34.99 20.10 51.84
N VAL A 130 -34.33 21.12 52.38
CA VAL A 130 -32.89 21.36 52.20
C VAL A 130 -32.09 20.19 52.76
N GLY A 131 -32.35 19.76 54.00
CA GLY A 131 -31.67 18.60 54.58
C GLY A 131 -31.89 17.30 53.80
N THR A 132 -33.09 17.10 53.25
CA THR A 132 -33.36 15.96 52.34
C THR A 132 -32.55 16.06 51.05
N SER A 133 -32.45 17.25 50.45
CA SER A 133 -31.64 17.49 49.26
C SER A 133 -30.15 17.31 49.52
N GLU A 134 -29.63 17.82 50.64
CA GLU A 134 -28.24 17.64 51.08
C GLU A 134 -27.90 16.16 51.23
N GLY A 135 -28.79 15.36 51.85
CA GLY A 135 -28.60 13.91 51.97
C GLY A 135 -28.58 13.20 50.60
N LYS A 136 -29.43 13.61 49.65
CA LYS A 136 -29.41 13.08 48.28
C LYS A 136 -28.15 13.47 47.53
N ILE A 137 -27.68 14.72 47.66
CA ILE A 137 -26.44 15.21 47.06
C ILE A 137 -25.25 14.42 47.60
N ALA A 138 -25.13 14.25 48.91
CA ALA A 138 -24.08 13.45 49.52
C ALA A 138 -24.10 11.97 49.08
N SER A 139 -25.27 11.43 48.74
CA SER A 139 -25.38 10.09 48.14
C SER A 139 -24.88 10.08 46.70
N LEU A 140 -25.24 11.08 45.89
CA LEU A 140 -24.79 11.21 44.50
C LEU A 140 -23.27 11.42 44.41
N GLU A 141 -22.70 12.21 45.32
CA GLU A 141 -21.25 12.42 45.41
C GLU A 141 -20.51 11.12 45.71
N ARG A 142 -20.99 10.32 46.68
CA ARG A 142 -20.45 8.98 46.98
C ARG A 142 -20.55 8.06 45.77
N THR A 143 -21.72 7.95 45.15
CA THR A 143 -21.91 7.11 43.95
C THR A 143 -20.98 7.54 42.81
N THR A 144 -20.80 8.84 42.60
CA THR A 144 -19.89 9.36 41.57
C THR A 144 -18.44 9.01 41.88
N SER A 145 -18.01 9.14 43.13
CA SER A 145 -16.68 8.72 43.57
C SER A 145 -16.45 7.21 43.36
N ASP A 146 -17.42 6.38 43.76
CA ASP A 146 -17.33 4.93 43.61
C ASP A 146 -17.28 4.53 42.13
N LEU A 147 -18.09 5.16 41.28
CA LEU A 147 -18.07 4.95 39.83
C LEU A 147 -16.72 5.36 39.22
N ASN A 148 -16.16 6.49 39.62
CA ASN A 148 -14.84 6.92 39.15
C ASN A 148 -13.75 5.90 39.54
N GLY A 149 -13.80 5.36 40.76
CA GLY A 149 -12.89 4.31 41.22
C GLY A 149 -13.05 2.99 40.45
N ALA A 150 -14.30 2.60 40.18
CA ALA A 150 -14.60 1.39 39.40
C ALA A 150 -14.14 1.53 37.94
N ILE A 151 -14.37 2.69 37.32
CA ILE A 151 -13.90 2.99 35.96
C ILE A 151 -12.38 2.97 35.89
N ALA A 152 -11.68 3.60 36.84
CA ALA A 152 -10.22 3.60 36.88
C ALA A 152 -9.65 2.18 37.01
N THR A 153 -10.26 1.35 37.87
CA THR A 153 -9.90 -0.07 38.00
C THR A 153 -10.10 -0.82 36.70
N ALA A 154 -11.28 -0.70 36.07
CA ALA A 154 -11.57 -1.35 34.81
C ALA A 154 -10.64 -0.91 33.67
N GLN A 155 -10.31 0.39 33.61
CA GLN A 155 -9.33 0.92 32.65
C GLN A 155 -7.94 0.31 32.84
N ASN A 156 -7.47 0.23 34.08
CA ASN A 156 -6.17 -0.39 34.39
C ASN A 156 -6.15 -1.88 34.02
N GLU A 157 -7.22 -2.61 34.31
CA GLU A 157 -7.34 -4.02 33.92
C GLU A 157 -7.35 -4.20 32.40
N LEU A 158 -8.08 -3.35 31.66
CA LEU A 158 -8.11 -3.38 30.21
C LEU A 158 -6.76 -3.04 29.60
N ASN A 159 -6.10 -1.98 30.07
CA ASN A 159 -4.76 -1.60 29.62
C ASN A 159 -3.78 -2.74 29.87
N ALA A 160 -3.80 -3.36 31.05
CA ALA A 160 -2.96 -4.53 31.32
C ALA A 160 -3.26 -5.71 30.38
N ARG A 161 -4.53 -5.94 30.00
CA ARG A 161 -4.87 -6.98 29.01
C ARG A 161 -4.36 -6.64 27.61
N PHE A 162 -4.44 -5.38 27.20
CA PHE A 162 -3.96 -4.92 25.89
C PHE A 162 -2.43 -4.90 25.81
N ASP A 163 -1.74 -4.41 26.84
CA ASP A 163 -0.28 -4.37 26.92
C ASP A 163 0.33 -5.79 26.89
N ASN A 164 -0.40 -6.77 27.42
CA ASN A 164 -0.01 -8.18 27.39
C ASN A 164 -0.40 -8.91 26.09
N LEU A 165 -1.01 -8.21 25.13
CA LEU A 165 -1.41 -8.80 23.85
C LEU A 165 -0.23 -8.82 22.89
N THR A 166 0.16 -10.00 22.44
CA THR A 166 1.16 -10.16 21.36
C THR A 166 0.56 -11.10 20.31
N VAL A 167 0.26 -10.57 19.13
CA VAL A 167 -0.33 -11.35 18.04
C VAL A 167 0.78 -11.89 17.16
N GLY A 168 0.84 -13.23 17.05
CA GLY A 168 1.72 -13.90 16.11
C GLY A 168 1.19 -13.85 14.68
N GLY A 169 1.99 -14.30 13.71
CA GLY A 169 1.53 -14.40 12.33
C GLY A 169 2.43 -15.28 11.47
N ARG A 170 3.74 -15.15 11.66
CA ARG A 170 4.74 -15.99 11.00
C ARG A 170 4.69 -17.41 11.56
N ASN A 171 4.46 -18.38 10.68
CA ASN A 171 4.69 -19.78 11.01
C ASN A 171 6.20 -20.05 11.07
N LEU A 172 6.68 -20.45 12.24
CA LEU A 172 8.08 -20.82 12.47
C LEU A 172 8.37 -22.28 12.11
N LEU A 173 7.33 -23.08 11.90
CA LEU A 173 7.48 -24.47 11.49
C LEU A 173 7.55 -24.58 9.96
N LEU A 174 8.59 -25.23 9.47
CA LEU A 174 8.82 -25.48 8.04
C LEU A 174 8.10 -26.73 7.54
N ASN A 175 7.84 -26.78 6.23
CA ASN A 175 7.21 -27.89 5.51
C ASN A 175 5.91 -28.38 6.17
N THR A 176 5.10 -27.47 6.72
CA THR A 176 3.92 -27.84 7.52
C THR A 176 2.69 -28.21 6.70
N GLN A 177 2.71 -27.90 5.40
CA GLN A 177 1.69 -28.31 4.45
C GLN A 177 1.82 -29.79 4.07
N ALA A 178 3.05 -30.24 3.81
CA ALA A 178 3.34 -31.61 3.36
C ALA A 178 3.86 -32.53 4.49
N LEU A 179 4.36 -31.94 5.58
CA LEU A 179 5.03 -32.63 6.69
C LEU A 179 6.23 -33.48 6.23
N ASN A 180 6.87 -33.15 5.12
CA ASN A 180 8.02 -33.87 4.56
C ASN A 180 8.98 -32.84 3.94
N PRO A 181 10.31 -32.96 4.07
CA PRO A 181 11.10 -34.03 4.72
C PRO A 181 11.46 -33.78 6.18
N LEU A 182 11.15 -32.59 6.71
CA LEU A 182 11.66 -32.14 8.01
C LEU A 182 10.91 -32.70 9.23
N TRP A 183 9.84 -33.46 9.03
CA TRP A 183 9.09 -34.07 10.12
C TRP A 183 9.39 -35.56 10.20
N THR A 184 9.98 -35.97 11.32
CA THR A 184 10.44 -37.34 11.51
C THR A 184 9.53 -38.08 12.48
N ARG A 185 9.43 -39.41 12.33
CA ARG A 185 8.88 -40.35 13.34
C ARG A 185 7.36 -40.34 13.68
N PRO A 186 6.40 -39.84 12.86
CA PRO A 186 5.03 -40.32 12.97
C PRO A 186 4.91 -41.77 12.46
N THR A 187 3.76 -42.43 12.67
CA THR A 187 3.53 -43.78 12.12
C THR A 187 3.53 -43.76 10.60
N SER A 188 2.88 -42.76 10.00
CA SER A 188 2.93 -42.49 8.55
C SER A 188 2.68 -41.01 8.28
N ILE A 189 3.09 -40.55 7.09
CA ILE A 189 2.73 -39.23 6.55
C ILE A 189 2.20 -39.45 5.14
N GLU A 190 0.94 -39.10 4.92
CA GLU A 190 0.28 -39.23 3.62
C GLU A 190 -0.43 -37.91 3.30
N ASN A 191 -0.13 -37.33 2.15
CA ASN A 191 -0.77 -36.09 1.65
C ASN A 191 -0.83 -34.95 2.70
N GLY A 192 0.25 -34.73 3.46
CA GLY A 192 0.32 -33.67 4.48
C GLY A 192 -0.38 -33.98 5.80
N VAL A 193 -0.78 -35.23 6.03
CA VAL A 193 -1.40 -35.71 7.27
C VAL A 193 -0.45 -36.68 7.96
N ALA A 194 -0.02 -36.34 9.17
CA ALA A 194 0.75 -37.22 10.03
C ALA A 194 -0.18 -38.06 10.90
N THR A 195 -0.05 -39.39 10.80
CA THR A 195 -0.81 -40.34 11.60
C THR A 195 0.01 -40.83 12.77
N PHE A 196 -0.57 -40.79 13.97
CA PHE A 196 0.00 -41.29 15.22
C PHE A 196 -0.82 -42.48 15.70
N VAL A 197 -0.26 -43.68 15.59
CA VAL A 197 -0.85 -44.90 16.18
C VAL A 197 -0.14 -45.16 17.50
N ALA A 198 -0.81 -44.85 18.60
CA ALA A 198 -0.21 -44.95 19.93
C ALA A 198 -0.01 -46.41 20.35
N THR A 199 1.05 -46.66 21.10
CA THR A 199 1.49 -48.00 21.53
C THR A 199 1.59 -48.13 23.06
N GLY A 200 1.22 -47.09 23.80
CA GLY A 200 1.53 -46.95 25.23
C GLY A 200 2.97 -46.50 25.52
N ARG A 201 3.79 -46.27 24.48
CA ARG A 201 5.12 -45.66 24.55
C ARG A 201 5.14 -44.33 23.79
N LEU A 202 6.16 -43.51 24.03
CA LEU A 202 6.32 -42.24 23.33
C LEU A 202 6.39 -42.46 21.82
N LEU A 203 5.44 -41.87 21.10
CA LEU A 203 5.53 -41.63 19.67
C LEU A 203 5.49 -40.11 19.47
N ALA A 204 6.48 -39.56 18.77
CA ALA A 204 6.56 -38.11 18.52
C ALA A 204 6.90 -37.87 17.07
N SER A 205 6.24 -36.87 16.48
CA SER A 205 6.72 -36.25 15.26
C SER A 205 7.49 -35.01 15.62
N THR A 206 8.75 -34.95 15.18
CA THR A 206 9.70 -33.91 15.57
C THR A 206 10.08 -33.06 14.36
N GLN A 207 10.07 -31.75 14.54
CA GLN A 207 10.69 -30.79 13.63
C GLN A 207 11.86 -30.08 14.33
N GLN A 208 12.97 -30.01 13.60
CA GLN A 208 14.11 -29.15 13.92
C GLN A 208 14.36 -28.21 12.73
N SER A 209 14.39 -26.90 12.98
CA SER A 209 14.67 -25.88 11.98
C SER A 209 15.34 -24.67 12.64
N ASP A 210 16.00 -23.83 11.83
CA ASP A 210 16.66 -22.62 12.32
C ASP A 210 15.66 -21.64 12.95
N ASN A 211 14.45 -21.56 12.39
CA ASN A 211 13.34 -20.79 12.96
C ASN A 211 12.99 -21.24 14.39
N VAL A 212 12.96 -22.55 14.63
CA VAL A 212 12.72 -23.10 15.98
C VAL A 212 13.94 -22.86 16.88
N GLN A 213 15.18 -22.94 16.36
CA GLN A 213 16.39 -22.62 17.13
C GLN A 213 16.44 -21.16 17.59
N ALA A 214 15.90 -20.26 16.78
CA ALA A 214 15.92 -18.81 16.99
C ALA A 214 14.85 -18.30 17.95
N LEU A 215 14.05 -19.18 18.59
CA LEU A 215 13.06 -18.78 19.57
C LEU A 215 13.68 -17.97 20.72
N GLU A 216 13.08 -16.82 21.00
CA GLU A 216 13.40 -15.94 22.11
C GLU A 216 12.40 -16.08 23.27
N ASN A 217 12.77 -15.60 24.46
CA ASN A 217 11.91 -15.65 25.64
C ASN A 217 10.57 -14.97 25.37
N GLY A 218 9.47 -15.64 25.72
CA GLY A 218 8.13 -15.10 25.55
C GLY A 218 7.07 -16.19 25.38
N LYS A 219 5.84 -15.76 25.16
CA LYS A 219 4.72 -16.67 24.87
C LYS A 219 4.78 -17.11 23.41
N VAL A 220 4.60 -18.40 23.17
CA VAL A 220 4.49 -18.97 21.84
C VAL A 220 3.20 -19.75 21.73
N THR A 221 2.47 -19.53 20.65
CA THR A 221 1.21 -20.21 20.38
C THR A 221 1.41 -21.26 19.32
N ILE A 222 0.88 -22.45 19.59
CA ILE A 222 0.90 -23.59 18.70
C ILE A 222 -0.53 -23.82 18.26
N SER A 223 -0.77 -23.93 16.96
CA SER A 223 -2.04 -24.39 16.43
C SER A 223 -1.86 -25.48 15.38
N PHE A 224 -2.83 -26.38 15.28
CA PHE A 224 -2.84 -27.46 14.28
C PHE A 224 -4.26 -27.95 14.08
N THR A 225 -4.49 -28.72 13.03
CA THR A 225 -5.76 -29.38 12.77
C THR A 225 -5.62 -30.87 13.04
N ALA A 226 -6.52 -31.45 13.83
CA ALA A 226 -6.44 -32.86 14.18
C ALA A 226 -7.81 -33.54 14.27
N LYS A 227 -7.79 -34.87 14.19
CA LYS A 227 -8.90 -35.75 14.55
C LYS A 227 -8.35 -37.03 15.17
N SER A 228 -9.13 -37.69 16.01
CA SER A 228 -8.77 -38.95 16.65
C SER A 228 -9.87 -39.98 16.52
N ASN A 229 -9.57 -41.28 16.62
CA ASN A 229 -10.59 -42.33 16.57
C ASN A 229 -11.38 -42.51 17.89
N ARG A 230 -10.81 -42.04 19.01
CA ARG A 230 -11.41 -41.99 20.36
C ARG A 230 -10.83 -40.80 21.13
N ASP A 231 -11.44 -40.42 22.26
CA ASP A 231 -10.90 -39.34 23.09
C ASP A 231 -9.51 -39.72 23.61
N GLY A 232 -8.59 -38.77 23.54
CA GLY A 232 -7.22 -38.95 23.98
C GLY A 232 -6.48 -37.63 23.97
N ARG A 233 -5.17 -37.65 24.20
CA ARG A 233 -4.37 -36.43 24.31
C ARG A 233 -3.12 -36.48 23.45
N LEU A 234 -2.76 -35.30 22.93
CA LEU A 234 -1.43 -35.04 22.39
C LEU A 234 -0.64 -34.22 23.40
N HIS A 235 0.67 -34.44 23.43
CA HIS A 235 1.64 -33.73 24.23
C HIS A 235 2.45 -32.84 23.29
N ILE A 236 2.20 -31.53 23.34
CA ILE A 236 2.89 -30.56 22.48
C ILE A 236 4.08 -30.03 23.26
N ARG A 237 5.28 -30.11 22.66
CA ARG A 237 6.54 -29.86 23.38
C ARG A 237 7.52 -29.03 22.59
N LEU A 238 8.23 -28.19 23.31
CA LEU A 238 9.51 -27.60 22.93
C LEU A 238 10.59 -28.29 23.76
N ARG A 239 11.22 -29.29 23.16
CA ARG A 239 12.28 -30.07 23.80
C ARG A 239 13.61 -29.35 23.61
N ARG A 240 14.18 -28.84 24.71
CA ARG A 240 15.43 -28.06 24.70
C ARG A 240 16.59 -28.92 25.20
N PHE A 241 17.78 -28.71 24.64
CA PHE A 241 19.03 -29.32 25.04
C PHE A 241 20.06 -28.25 25.34
N ASN A 242 20.86 -28.45 26.40
CA ASN A 242 22.03 -27.61 26.68
C ASN A 242 23.31 -28.21 26.09
N THR A 243 24.42 -27.46 26.17
CA THR A 243 25.76 -27.88 25.70
C THR A 243 26.29 -29.17 26.35
N ASN A 244 25.71 -29.60 27.49
CA ASN A 244 26.05 -30.86 28.14
C ASN A 244 25.13 -32.02 27.70
N ASN A 245 24.32 -31.80 26.66
CA ASN A 245 23.30 -32.73 26.16
C ASN A 245 22.24 -33.14 27.21
N GLN A 246 22.05 -32.34 28.24
CA GLN A 246 20.92 -32.50 29.16
C GLN A 246 19.66 -31.96 28.49
N LEU A 247 18.49 -32.55 28.82
CA LEU A 247 17.21 -32.17 28.22
C LEU A 247 16.29 -31.46 29.22
N SER A 248 15.48 -30.53 28.72
CA SER A 248 14.40 -29.89 29.46
C SER A 248 13.24 -29.53 28.52
N ASP A 249 12.07 -30.09 28.77
CA ASP A 249 10.88 -29.89 27.95
C ASP A 249 10.03 -28.72 28.49
N ILE A 250 9.58 -27.82 27.62
CA ILE A 250 8.41 -26.95 27.88
C ILE A 250 7.24 -27.58 27.14
N ALA A 251 6.20 -27.97 27.85
CA ALA A 251 5.20 -28.82 27.25
C ALA A 251 3.82 -28.73 27.92
N GLN A 252 2.79 -29.05 27.15
CA GLN A 252 1.41 -29.14 27.65
C GLN A 252 0.64 -30.23 26.90
N TYR A 253 -0.24 -30.91 27.63
CA TYR A 253 -1.21 -31.83 27.03
C TYR A 253 -2.42 -31.06 26.50
N ILE A 254 -2.92 -31.49 25.34
CA ILE A 254 -4.17 -31.03 24.76
C ILE A 254 -5.07 -32.21 24.43
N ALA A 255 -6.34 -32.12 24.83
CA ALA A 255 -7.33 -33.14 24.54
C ALA A 255 -7.78 -33.06 23.07
N ILE A 256 -7.80 -34.21 22.40
CA ILE A 256 -8.29 -34.38 21.04
C ILE A 256 -9.55 -35.24 21.12
N ASP A 257 -10.69 -34.58 20.98
CA ASP A 257 -12.03 -35.11 21.22
C ASP A 257 -12.85 -35.30 19.92
N SER A 258 -12.39 -34.73 18.81
CA SER A 258 -13.12 -34.75 17.54
C SER A 258 -12.79 -35.94 16.65
N ARG A 259 -13.81 -36.52 16.02
CA ARG A 259 -13.69 -37.51 14.93
C ARG A 259 -13.51 -36.87 13.55
N GLU A 260 -13.86 -35.60 13.44
CA GLU A 260 -13.62 -34.79 12.26
C GLU A 260 -12.44 -33.85 12.49
N PHE A 261 -11.82 -33.39 11.40
CA PHE A 261 -10.71 -32.44 11.50
C PHE A 261 -11.17 -31.13 12.14
N LYS A 262 -10.69 -30.88 13.37
CA LYS A 262 -10.96 -29.69 14.17
C LYS A 262 -9.64 -28.98 14.46
N ARG A 263 -9.69 -27.66 14.53
CA ARG A 263 -8.54 -26.85 14.90
C ARG A 263 -8.34 -26.85 16.42
N TYR A 264 -7.11 -27.07 16.84
CA TYR A 264 -6.68 -27.02 18.23
C TYR A 264 -5.55 -26.00 18.38
N SER A 265 -5.47 -25.38 19.55
CA SER A 265 -4.39 -24.45 19.88
C SER A 265 -4.08 -24.44 21.37
N LEU A 266 -2.84 -24.13 21.72
CA LEU A 266 -2.40 -23.85 23.07
C LEU A 266 -1.24 -22.86 23.07
N THR A 267 -0.99 -22.22 24.20
CA THR A 267 0.11 -21.27 24.37
C THR A 267 1.06 -21.77 25.44
N LEU A 268 2.36 -21.77 25.14
CA LEU A 268 3.43 -22.12 26.06
C LEU A 268 4.25 -20.87 26.42
N ASP A 269 4.70 -20.80 27.67
CA ASP A 269 5.69 -19.81 28.11
C ASP A 269 7.09 -20.34 27.78
N TYR A 270 7.64 -19.92 26.64
CA TYR A 270 8.99 -20.29 26.26
C TYR A 270 10.02 -19.44 26.99
N SER A 271 10.91 -20.13 27.71
CA SER A 271 12.12 -19.55 28.29
C SER A 271 13.32 -20.26 27.69
N LYS A 272 14.29 -19.51 27.18
CA LYS A 272 15.55 -20.06 26.69
C LYS A 272 16.38 -20.53 27.88
N TRP A 273 16.84 -21.77 27.82
CA TRP A 273 17.66 -22.33 28.90
C TRP A 273 19.09 -21.79 28.83
N THR A 274 19.75 -21.60 29.97
CA THR A 274 21.18 -21.23 30.02
C THR A 274 22.01 -22.25 29.25
N ASN A 275 22.90 -21.78 28.37
CA ASN A 275 23.70 -22.62 27.47
C ASN A 275 22.85 -23.56 26.59
N GLN A 276 21.63 -23.16 26.22
CA GLN A 276 20.83 -23.91 25.25
C GLN A 276 21.51 -23.96 23.89
N GLU A 277 21.67 -25.17 23.36
CA GLU A 277 22.29 -25.44 22.06
C GLU A 277 21.25 -25.83 21.01
N ARG A 278 20.20 -26.57 21.41
CA ARG A 278 19.18 -27.07 20.49
C ARG A 278 17.79 -27.03 21.09
N VAL A 279 16.78 -26.70 20.29
CA VAL A 279 15.36 -26.86 20.62
C VAL A 279 14.63 -27.54 19.47
N ASN A 280 13.77 -28.49 19.81
CA ASN A 280 12.94 -29.23 18.86
C ASN A 280 11.47 -28.99 19.16
N PHE A 281 10.67 -28.79 18.12
CA PHE A 281 9.23 -28.85 18.24
C PHE A 281 8.76 -30.29 18.10
N GLU A 282 7.91 -30.76 19.01
CA GLU A 282 7.38 -32.12 18.99
C GLU A 282 5.86 -32.13 19.20
N ILE A 283 5.16 -32.89 18.35
CA ILE A 283 3.80 -33.36 18.61
C ILE A 283 3.91 -34.83 19.00
N ALA A 284 3.55 -35.14 20.23
CA ALA A 284 3.74 -36.47 20.80
C ALA A 284 2.45 -37.07 21.34
N THR A 285 2.42 -38.39 21.47
CA THR A 285 1.39 -39.11 22.23
C THR A 285 2.01 -40.20 23.09
N TYR A 286 1.37 -40.44 24.23
CA TYR A 286 1.67 -41.52 25.17
C TYR A 286 0.43 -42.43 25.40
N GLU A 287 -0.60 -42.25 24.58
CA GLU A 287 -1.86 -42.97 24.74
C GLU A 287 -1.66 -44.49 24.61
N ARG A 288 -2.54 -45.26 25.25
CA ARG A 288 -2.51 -46.72 25.18
C ARG A 288 -2.79 -47.21 23.75
N ALA A 289 -2.35 -48.43 23.46
CA ALA A 289 -2.63 -49.10 22.19
C ALA A 289 -4.09 -48.97 21.75
N GLY A 290 -4.30 -48.67 20.47
CA GLY A 290 -5.62 -48.46 19.86
C GLY A 290 -6.07 -47.00 19.74
N PHE A 291 -5.32 -46.04 20.26
CA PHE A 291 -5.54 -44.62 19.95
C PHE A 291 -4.84 -44.25 18.64
N VAL A 292 -5.59 -43.67 17.72
CA VAL A 292 -5.10 -43.16 16.44
C VAL A 292 -5.47 -41.69 16.33
N CYS A 293 -4.48 -40.85 16.05
CA CYS A 293 -4.68 -39.42 15.84
C CYS A 293 -4.02 -38.99 14.53
N GLU A 294 -4.74 -38.20 13.74
CA GLU A 294 -4.24 -37.62 12.49
C GLU A 294 -4.09 -36.11 12.71
N VAL A 295 -2.93 -35.56 12.34
CA VAL A 295 -2.58 -34.15 12.53
C VAL A 295 -2.09 -33.56 11.21
N LYS A 296 -2.54 -32.35 10.89
CA LYS A 296 -2.08 -31.59 9.73
C LYS A 296 -1.97 -30.10 10.04
N LEU A 297 -1.22 -29.39 9.21
CA LEU A 297 -1.07 -27.93 9.27
C LEU A 297 -0.65 -27.41 10.65
N PRO A 298 0.40 -27.97 11.29
CA PRO A 298 0.93 -27.39 12.51
C PRO A 298 1.55 -26.01 12.22
N LYS A 299 1.35 -25.08 13.14
CA LYS A 299 1.88 -23.73 13.13
C LYS A 299 2.39 -23.39 14.51
N LEU A 300 3.62 -22.88 14.58
CA LEU A 300 4.20 -22.27 15.77
C LEU A 300 4.38 -20.79 15.47
N GLU A 301 3.87 -19.93 16.34
CA GLU A 301 3.97 -18.48 16.20
C GLU A 301 4.32 -17.85 17.55
N ILE A 302 5.10 -16.76 17.54
CA ILE A 302 5.38 -15.98 18.75
C ILE A 302 4.15 -15.13 19.05
N GLY A 303 3.63 -15.22 20.27
CA GLY A 303 2.43 -14.51 20.68
C GLY A 303 1.45 -15.38 21.47
N THR A 304 0.34 -14.77 21.86
CA THR A 304 -0.71 -15.36 22.70
C THR A 304 -1.98 -15.72 21.94
N ILE A 305 -2.10 -15.28 20.68
CA ILE A 305 -3.27 -15.51 19.84
C ILE A 305 -2.88 -16.40 18.65
N PRO A 306 -3.60 -17.52 18.40
CA PRO A 306 -3.39 -18.32 17.21
C PRO A 306 -3.98 -17.60 15.99
N THR A 307 -3.23 -17.55 14.89
CA THR A 307 -3.70 -17.01 13.61
C THR A 307 -3.84 -18.10 12.57
N ASP A 308 -4.72 -17.94 11.58
CA ASP A 308 -4.95 -18.95 10.53
C ASP A 308 -3.67 -19.52 9.93
N TRP A 309 -3.73 -20.79 9.56
CA TRP A 309 -2.54 -21.48 9.08
C TRP A 309 -2.04 -20.82 7.79
N THR A 310 -0.74 -20.57 7.76
CA THR A 310 0.01 -20.17 6.57
C THR A 310 1.28 -21.02 6.52
N PRO A 311 1.85 -21.29 5.34
CA PRO A 311 3.19 -21.87 5.26
C PRO A 311 4.22 -20.94 5.90
N ALA A 312 5.38 -21.48 6.27
CA ALA A 312 6.49 -20.62 6.67
C ALA A 312 6.96 -19.79 5.46
N PRO A 313 7.39 -18.53 5.64
CA PRO A 313 7.95 -17.73 4.54
C PRO A 313 9.09 -18.44 3.79
N GLU A 314 9.90 -19.24 4.50
CA GLU A 314 10.97 -20.03 3.91
C GLU A 314 10.45 -21.13 2.97
N ASP A 315 9.31 -21.76 3.28
CA ASP A 315 8.69 -22.76 2.40
C ASP A 315 8.23 -22.10 1.09
N LEU A 316 7.67 -20.89 1.20
CA LEU A 316 7.26 -20.11 0.03
C LEU A 316 8.47 -19.68 -0.81
N GLN A 317 9.55 -19.24 -0.17
CA GLN A 317 10.78 -18.87 -0.87
C GLN A 317 11.40 -20.07 -1.59
N ALA A 318 11.44 -21.25 -0.95
CA ALA A 318 11.95 -22.47 -1.56
C ALA A 318 11.11 -22.90 -2.79
N ASP A 319 9.78 -22.78 -2.74
CA ASP A 319 8.91 -23.05 -3.89
C ASP A 319 9.17 -22.07 -5.04
N ILE A 320 9.37 -20.78 -4.74
CA ILE A 320 9.75 -19.76 -5.72
C ILE A 320 11.11 -20.10 -6.37
N ASP A 321 12.12 -20.40 -5.56
CA ASP A 321 13.47 -20.68 -6.05
C ASP A 321 13.51 -21.96 -6.91
N ALA A 322 12.77 -23.00 -6.51
CA ALA A 322 12.62 -24.22 -7.28
C ALA A 322 11.93 -23.95 -8.63
N LYS A 323 10.87 -23.16 -8.66
CA LYS A 323 10.17 -22.78 -9.90
C LYS A 323 11.02 -21.89 -10.79
N ALA A 324 11.74 -20.93 -10.23
CA ALA A 324 12.68 -20.08 -10.97
C ALA A 324 13.85 -20.86 -11.57
N SER A 325 14.29 -21.92 -10.89
CA SER A 325 15.35 -22.82 -11.35
C SER A 325 14.83 -23.97 -12.23
N SER A 326 13.51 -24.13 -12.38
CA SER A 326 12.94 -25.28 -13.08
C SER A 326 13.04 -25.16 -14.59
N ALA A 327 13.08 -26.33 -15.23
CA ALA A 327 13.28 -26.65 -16.63
C ALA A 327 12.71 -25.71 -17.70
N SER A 328 11.73 -24.86 -17.43
CA SER A 328 11.15 -23.96 -18.44
C SER A 328 12.16 -22.95 -18.98
N LEU A 329 13.04 -22.39 -18.13
CA LEU A 329 14.07 -21.44 -18.60
C LEU A 329 15.17 -22.15 -19.38
N ASP A 330 15.59 -23.33 -18.94
CA ASP A 330 16.62 -24.12 -19.64
C ASP A 330 16.09 -24.75 -20.92
N GLU A 331 14.84 -25.18 -20.94
CA GLU A 331 14.16 -25.68 -22.14
C GLU A 331 13.97 -24.54 -23.15
N PHE A 332 13.62 -23.34 -22.68
CA PHE A 332 13.61 -22.15 -23.52
C PHE A 332 15.01 -21.85 -24.09
N LYS A 333 16.06 -21.85 -23.26
CA LYS A 333 17.46 -21.65 -23.71
C LYS A 333 17.91 -22.71 -24.72
N ARG A 334 17.59 -24.00 -24.50
CA ARG A 334 17.89 -25.09 -25.43
C ARG A 334 17.14 -24.93 -26.74
N THR A 335 15.84 -24.65 -26.67
CA THR A 335 15.01 -24.41 -27.86
C THR A 335 15.56 -23.23 -28.67
N GLN A 336 16.01 -22.17 -28.00
CA GLN A 336 16.65 -21.03 -28.66
C GLN A 336 18.00 -21.42 -29.29
N ALA A 337 18.87 -22.11 -28.56
CA ALA A 337 20.15 -22.58 -29.09
C ALA A 337 19.99 -23.56 -30.27
N GLN A 338 18.96 -24.41 -30.26
CA GLN A 338 18.61 -25.28 -31.38
C GLN A 338 18.13 -24.47 -32.59
N LYS A 339 17.30 -23.44 -32.39
CA LYS A 339 16.91 -22.50 -33.46
C LYS A 339 18.11 -21.77 -34.03
N ASP A 340 19.02 -21.30 -33.19
CA ASP A 340 20.24 -20.61 -33.61
C ASP A 340 21.15 -21.56 -34.41
N THR A 341 21.31 -22.81 -33.95
CA THR A 341 22.05 -23.86 -34.67
C THR A 341 21.42 -24.16 -36.03
N ALA A 342 20.10 -24.34 -36.08
CA ALA A 342 19.38 -24.59 -37.33
C ALA A 342 19.51 -23.40 -38.30
N THR A 343 19.51 -22.18 -37.77
CA THR A 343 19.73 -20.95 -38.54
C THR A 343 21.15 -20.88 -39.08
N ALA A 344 22.16 -21.19 -38.26
CA ALA A 344 23.56 -21.25 -38.66
C ALA A 344 23.81 -22.32 -39.73
N GLN A 345 23.18 -23.50 -39.62
CA GLN A 345 23.25 -24.57 -40.62
C GLN A 345 22.61 -24.15 -41.95
N LYS A 346 21.45 -23.49 -41.90
CA LYS A 346 20.81 -22.91 -43.09
C LYS A 346 21.72 -21.87 -43.75
N LEU A 347 22.33 -20.98 -42.95
CA LEU A 347 23.25 -19.95 -43.45
C LEU A 347 24.51 -20.56 -44.09
N SER A 348 25.11 -21.57 -43.45
CA SER A 348 26.27 -22.30 -43.98
C SER A 348 25.95 -23.00 -45.31
N THR A 349 24.77 -23.62 -45.41
CA THR A 349 24.30 -24.27 -46.65
C THR A 349 24.06 -23.24 -47.76
N LEU A 350 23.52 -22.07 -47.42
CA LEU A 350 23.39 -20.96 -48.38
C LEU A 350 24.78 -20.51 -48.87
N GLN A 351 25.73 -20.33 -47.95
CA GLN A 351 27.09 -19.90 -48.29
C GLN A 351 27.83 -20.91 -49.17
N THR A 352 27.69 -22.22 -48.93
CA THR A 352 28.29 -23.25 -49.79
C THR A 352 27.63 -23.35 -51.14
N THR A 353 26.31 -23.15 -51.22
CA THR A 353 25.59 -23.08 -52.50
C THR A 353 26.06 -21.88 -53.33
N VAL A 354 26.25 -20.72 -52.70
CA VAL A 354 26.75 -19.51 -53.37
C VAL A 354 28.22 -19.67 -53.81
N ASN A 355 29.08 -20.32 -53.02
CA ASN A 355 30.48 -20.58 -53.39
C ASN A 355 30.63 -21.69 -54.46
N GLY A 356 29.77 -22.72 -54.43
CA GLY A 356 29.84 -23.88 -55.32
C GLY A 356 29.24 -23.67 -56.72
N GLN A 357 28.49 -22.59 -56.94
CA GLN A 357 27.93 -22.23 -58.25
C GLN A 357 28.88 -21.35 -59.10
N THR A 358 30.19 -21.42 -58.88
CA THR A 358 31.19 -20.72 -59.71
C THR A 358 31.45 -21.40 -61.07
N THR A 359 31.05 -22.67 -61.23
CA THR A 359 31.15 -23.38 -62.51
C THR A 359 29.84 -23.24 -63.29
N SER A 360 29.82 -22.34 -64.26
CA SER A 360 28.64 -22.16 -65.12
C SER A 360 28.79 -23.00 -66.39
N ILE A 361 27.80 -23.86 -66.65
CA ILE A 361 27.64 -24.55 -67.93
C ILE A 361 26.70 -23.70 -68.78
N ARG A 362 27.16 -23.27 -69.94
CA ARG A 362 26.36 -22.49 -70.89
C ARG A 362 26.11 -23.33 -72.14
N ASN A 363 24.83 -23.55 -72.45
CA ASN A 363 24.38 -24.05 -73.74
C ASN A 363 24.01 -22.85 -74.60
N VAL A 364 24.77 -22.60 -75.67
CA VAL A 364 24.49 -21.52 -76.62
C VAL A 364 23.90 -22.14 -77.87
N GLU A 365 22.62 -21.86 -78.13
CA GLU A 365 21.94 -22.16 -79.39
C GLU A 365 21.46 -20.85 -80.00
N ARG A 366 22.02 -20.47 -81.15
CA ARG A 366 21.65 -19.24 -81.85
C ARG A 366 21.54 -19.52 -83.35
N SER A 367 20.38 -19.23 -83.91
CA SER A 367 20.14 -19.16 -85.35
C SER A 367 19.90 -17.71 -85.74
N VAL A 368 20.58 -17.21 -86.76
CA VAL A 368 20.43 -15.85 -87.28
C VAL A 368 20.02 -15.94 -88.74
N ASP A 369 18.78 -15.52 -89.02
CA ASP A 369 18.18 -15.33 -90.34
C ASP A 369 18.30 -16.51 -91.33
N GLY A 370 18.46 -17.73 -90.83
CA GLY A 370 18.64 -18.94 -91.66
C GLY A 370 20.00 -19.02 -92.39
N VAL A 371 20.88 -18.06 -92.18
CA VAL A 371 22.20 -17.95 -92.83
C VAL A 371 23.31 -18.39 -91.89
N ARG A 372 23.13 -18.32 -90.56
CA ARG A 372 24.13 -18.75 -89.57
C ARG A 372 23.51 -19.48 -88.38
N ALA A 373 24.10 -20.61 -87.99
CA ALA A 373 23.75 -21.36 -86.79
C ALA A 373 25.00 -21.61 -85.93
N ILE A 374 24.89 -21.39 -84.62
CA ILE A 374 25.91 -21.71 -83.62
C ILE A 374 25.29 -22.62 -82.57
N LYS A 375 25.95 -23.75 -82.28
CA LYS A 375 25.64 -24.63 -81.16
C LYS A 375 26.91 -24.92 -80.38
N ALA A 376 27.01 -24.41 -79.15
CA ALA A 376 28.19 -24.61 -78.31
C ALA A 376 27.82 -25.01 -76.89
N VAL A 377 28.66 -25.85 -76.29
CA VAL A 377 28.63 -26.18 -74.88
C VAL A 377 29.96 -25.73 -74.29
N THR A 378 29.90 -24.80 -73.34
CA THR A 378 31.09 -24.29 -72.65
C THR A 378 30.93 -24.46 -71.14
N VAL A 379 32.02 -24.84 -70.50
CA VAL A 379 32.20 -24.84 -69.05
C VAL A 379 33.18 -23.73 -68.73
N ASP A 380 32.73 -22.76 -67.94
CA ASP A 380 33.55 -21.69 -67.39
C ASP A 380 33.82 -22.00 -65.93
N ASN A 381 35.08 -22.32 -65.63
CA ASN A 381 35.54 -22.53 -64.26
C ASN A 381 36.54 -21.44 -63.91
N ASN A 382 36.07 -20.42 -63.18
CA ASN A 382 36.90 -19.33 -62.69
C ASN A 382 37.71 -18.62 -63.80
N GLY A 383 37.09 -18.38 -64.96
CA GLY A 383 37.69 -17.66 -66.09
C GLY A 383 38.43 -18.55 -67.11
N VAL A 384 38.56 -19.86 -66.84
CA VAL A 384 39.08 -20.83 -67.81
C VAL A 384 37.89 -21.50 -68.52
N ILE A 385 37.76 -21.24 -69.82
CA ILE A 385 36.66 -21.77 -70.64
C ILE A 385 37.13 -23.01 -71.40
N SER A 386 36.48 -24.14 -71.15
CA SER A 386 36.64 -25.37 -71.94
C SER A 386 35.31 -25.74 -72.60
N GLY A 387 35.35 -26.35 -73.78
CA GLY A 387 34.12 -26.71 -74.48
C GLY A 387 34.30 -27.08 -75.94
N TYR A 388 33.17 -27.32 -76.60
CA TYR A 388 33.11 -27.58 -78.03
C TYR A 388 31.98 -26.78 -78.68
N GLY A 389 32.15 -26.46 -79.96
CA GLY A 389 31.20 -25.69 -80.73
C GLY A 389 31.07 -26.18 -82.16
N LEU A 390 29.84 -26.15 -82.67
CA LEU A 390 29.48 -26.29 -84.07
C LEU A 390 29.05 -24.93 -84.59
N MET A 391 29.55 -24.55 -85.75
CA MET A 391 29.12 -23.36 -86.48
C MET A 391 28.85 -23.73 -87.94
N SER A 392 27.73 -23.27 -88.47
CA SER A 392 27.38 -23.38 -89.89
C SER A 392 27.01 -21.99 -90.40
N GLU A 393 27.61 -21.55 -91.51
CA GLU A 393 27.41 -20.21 -92.06
C GLU A 393 27.35 -20.26 -93.59
N LEU A 394 26.32 -19.64 -94.18
CA LEU A 394 26.21 -19.45 -95.63
C LEU A 394 26.99 -18.19 -96.00
N GLN A 395 28.16 -18.37 -96.62
CA GLN A 395 29.04 -17.29 -97.05
C GLN A 395 29.17 -17.33 -98.58
N ASN A 396 28.81 -16.24 -99.26
CA ASN A 396 28.90 -16.12 -100.73
C ASN A 396 28.22 -17.27 -101.50
N GLY A 397 27.03 -17.72 -101.06
CA GLY A 397 26.27 -18.80 -101.70
C GLY A 397 26.74 -20.22 -101.38
N ARG A 398 27.77 -20.39 -100.55
CA ARG A 398 28.27 -21.70 -100.11
C ARG A 398 28.19 -21.83 -98.59
N VAL A 399 27.60 -22.94 -98.12
CA VAL A 399 27.61 -23.27 -96.68
C VAL A 399 29.00 -23.74 -96.28
N THR A 400 29.56 -23.12 -95.25
CA THR A 400 30.76 -23.59 -94.55
C THR A 400 30.37 -24.06 -93.15
N SER A 401 31.01 -25.13 -92.68
CA SER A 401 30.79 -25.68 -91.34
C SER A 401 32.11 -25.83 -90.61
N GLN A 402 32.12 -25.48 -89.32
CA GLN A 402 33.26 -25.64 -88.42
C GLN A 402 32.85 -26.42 -87.17
N PHE A 403 33.71 -27.34 -86.76
CA PHE A 403 33.72 -27.90 -85.41
C PHE A 403 35.00 -27.45 -84.71
N GLY A 404 34.86 -26.80 -83.56
CA GLY A 404 35.97 -26.33 -82.75
C GLY A 404 35.92 -26.92 -81.34
N VAL A 405 37.08 -27.25 -80.80
CA VAL A 405 37.26 -27.67 -79.40
C VAL A 405 38.24 -26.71 -78.75
N ASN A 406 37.87 -26.15 -77.61
CA ASN A 406 38.78 -25.40 -76.76
C ASN A 406 39.04 -26.21 -75.49
N ALA A 407 40.26 -26.73 -75.35
CA ALA A 407 40.66 -27.55 -74.22
C ALA A 407 42.19 -27.60 -74.11
N ASP A 408 42.71 -27.75 -72.88
CA ASP A 408 44.13 -28.00 -72.65
C ASP A 408 44.57 -29.39 -73.16
N SER A 409 43.64 -30.34 -73.15
CA SER A 409 43.83 -31.66 -73.74
C SER A 409 42.55 -32.13 -74.45
N PHE A 410 42.71 -32.67 -75.65
CA PHE A 410 41.63 -33.33 -76.38
C PHE A 410 42.09 -34.73 -76.75
N PHE A 411 41.29 -35.75 -76.40
CA PHE A 411 41.60 -37.13 -76.73
C PHE A 411 40.35 -37.87 -77.20
N VAL A 412 40.57 -38.84 -78.08
CA VAL A 412 39.56 -39.84 -78.45
C VAL A 412 40.03 -41.17 -77.89
N GLY A 413 39.16 -41.85 -77.13
CA GLY A 413 39.50 -43.16 -76.57
C GLY A 413 38.31 -43.81 -75.91
N SER A 414 38.42 -45.12 -75.68
CA SER A 414 37.35 -45.87 -75.04
C SER A 414 37.17 -45.45 -73.57
N PRO A 415 35.92 -45.38 -73.07
CA PRO A 415 35.64 -45.12 -71.66
C PRO A 415 36.15 -46.22 -70.72
N ARG A 416 36.44 -47.43 -71.22
CA ARG A 416 36.62 -48.63 -70.38
C ARG A 416 38.05 -49.07 -70.15
N ASN A 417 38.99 -48.72 -71.03
CA ASN A 417 40.36 -49.28 -71.00
C ASN A 417 41.47 -48.22 -70.98
N GLY A 418 41.11 -46.94 -70.83
CA GLY A 418 42.06 -45.83 -70.71
C GLY A 418 42.91 -45.53 -71.95
N LYS A 419 42.86 -46.35 -73.01
CA LYS A 419 43.67 -46.16 -74.22
C LYS A 419 43.13 -45.00 -75.06
N LYS A 420 44.02 -44.05 -75.37
CA LYS A 420 43.75 -42.87 -76.21
C LYS A 420 44.51 -42.99 -77.54
N PRO A 421 43.94 -43.62 -78.59
CA PRO A 421 44.59 -43.73 -79.89
C PRO A 421 44.90 -42.38 -80.55
N PHE A 422 44.18 -41.32 -80.16
CA PHE A 422 44.41 -39.95 -80.59
C PHE A 422 44.39 -39.03 -79.36
N ALA A 423 45.41 -38.19 -79.22
CA ALA A 423 45.42 -37.12 -78.24
C ALA A 423 46.19 -35.90 -78.76
N THR A 424 45.68 -34.72 -78.45
CA THR A 424 46.35 -33.44 -78.68
C THR A 424 46.48 -32.73 -77.34
N TYR A 425 47.70 -32.28 -77.05
CA TYR A 425 48.02 -31.50 -75.86
C TYR A 425 48.55 -30.14 -76.30
N THR A 426 47.99 -29.07 -75.76
CA THR A 426 48.40 -27.69 -76.08
C THR A 426 49.61 -27.25 -75.25
N GLN A 427 49.93 -27.97 -74.18
CA GLN A 427 51.10 -27.74 -73.31
C GLN A 427 51.78 -29.08 -72.93
N PRO A 428 53.09 -29.07 -72.57
CA PRO A 428 53.77 -30.28 -72.10
C PRO A 428 53.06 -30.90 -70.90
N THR A 429 52.73 -32.18 -71.00
CA THR A 429 51.93 -32.90 -69.99
C THR A 429 52.70 -34.11 -69.49
N VAL A 430 52.59 -34.45 -68.20
CA VAL A 430 53.21 -35.66 -67.63
C VAL A 430 52.16 -36.76 -67.56
N ILE A 431 52.42 -37.89 -68.23
CA ILE A 431 51.56 -39.08 -68.18
C ILE A 431 52.40 -40.25 -67.71
N ASN A 432 51.98 -40.91 -66.63
CA ASN A 432 52.68 -42.05 -66.02
C ASN A 432 54.18 -41.79 -65.76
N GLY A 433 54.51 -40.56 -65.31
CA GLY A 433 55.89 -40.15 -65.01
C GLY A 433 56.74 -39.76 -66.23
N VAL A 434 56.23 -39.91 -67.45
CA VAL A 434 56.92 -39.51 -68.68
C VAL A 434 56.40 -38.15 -69.15
N ARG A 435 57.32 -37.20 -69.41
CA ARG A 435 56.97 -35.87 -69.93
C ARG A 435 56.74 -35.94 -71.44
N ILE A 436 55.52 -35.64 -71.87
CA ILE A 436 55.07 -35.62 -73.25
C ILE A 436 55.02 -34.15 -73.72
N PRO A 437 55.78 -33.75 -74.76
CA PRO A 437 55.71 -32.40 -75.33
C PRO A 437 54.32 -32.03 -75.86
N ALA A 438 54.04 -30.73 -76.03
CA ALA A 438 52.84 -30.30 -76.74
C ALA A 438 52.87 -30.84 -78.19
N GLY A 439 51.72 -31.28 -78.69
CA GLY A 439 51.63 -31.90 -80.01
C GLY A 439 50.46 -32.86 -80.15
N THR A 440 50.31 -33.40 -81.36
CA THR A 440 49.33 -34.45 -81.68
C THR A 440 50.01 -35.81 -81.70
N TYR A 441 49.43 -36.75 -80.96
CA TYR A 441 49.93 -38.10 -80.77
C TYR A 441 48.91 -39.08 -81.33
N ILE A 442 49.39 -39.94 -82.22
CA ILE A 442 48.59 -40.98 -82.86
C ILE A 442 49.30 -42.31 -82.65
N ASN A 443 48.63 -43.27 -82.02
CA ASN A 443 49.22 -44.59 -81.77
C ASN A 443 49.35 -45.43 -83.06
N THR A 444 48.35 -45.36 -83.94
CA THR A 444 48.35 -46.03 -85.24
C THR A 444 47.53 -45.20 -86.23
N ALA A 445 48.07 -44.94 -87.42
CA ALA A 445 47.41 -44.17 -88.47
C ALA A 445 47.32 -44.98 -89.76
N PHE A 446 46.11 -45.11 -90.31
CA PHE A 446 45.87 -45.58 -91.67
C PHE A 446 45.53 -44.36 -92.53
N ILE A 447 46.43 -43.94 -93.41
CA ILE A 447 46.28 -42.72 -94.22
C ILE A 447 46.19 -43.14 -95.69
N ALA A 448 45.03 -42.92 -96.32
CA ALA A 448 44.79 -43.33 -97.70
C ALA A 448 45.71 -42.61 -98.71
N ASN A 449 45.87 -41.29 -98.55
CA ASN A 449 46.79 -40.47 -99.33
C ASN A 449 47.44 -39.43 -98.41
N ALA A 450 48.76 -39.49 -98.24
CA ALA A 450 49.52 -38.54 -97.44
C ALA A 450 50.26 -37.54 -98.34
N SER A 451 50.04 -36.24 -98.14
CA SER A 451 50.89 -35.19 -98.71
C SER A 451 51.79 -34.66 -97.60
N ILE A 452 53.09 -34.91 -97.69
CA ILE A 452 54.06 -34.54 -96.66
C ILE A 452 55.14 -33.69 -97.30
N THR A 453 55.25 -32.42 -96.92
CA THR A 453 56.28 -31.51 -97.44
C THR A 453 57.69 -32.02 -97.10
N MET A 454 57.90 -32.46 -95.85
CA MET A 454 59.13 -33.11 -95.39
C MET A 454 58.83 -33.99 -94.18
N ALA A 455 59.19 -35.27 -94.24
CA ALA A 455 59.01 -36.22 -93.13
C ALA A 455 60.31 -36.37 -92.33
N LYS A 456 60.23 -36.24 -91.00
CA LYS A 456 61.30 -36.71 -90.10
C LYS A 456 60.93 -38.10 -89.59
N ILE A 457 61.62 -39.12 -90.07
CA ILE A 457 61.36 -40.52 -89.72
C ILE A 457 62.40 -40.99 -88.70
N ALA A 458 61.94 -41.64 -87.63
CA ALA A 458 62.82 -42.03 -86.52
C ALA A 458 63.71 -43.24 -86.82
N ASP A 459 63.26 -44.17 -87.67
CA ASP A 459 63.96 -45.42 -87.96
C ASP A 459 64.13 -45.71 -89.46
N SER A 460 63.04 -45.96 -90.18
CA SER A 460 63.10 -46.29 -91.61
C SER A 460 61.75 -46.13 -92.29
N ILE A 461 61.79 -46.05 -93.63
CA ILE A 461 60.61 -46.22 -94.47
C ILE A 461 60.82 -47.53 -95.23
N GLN A 462 59.83 -48.41 -95.23
CA GLN A 462 59.93 -49.70 -95.91
C GLN A 462 58.59 -50.12 -96.52
N SER A 463 58.64 -50.99 -97.51
CA SER A 463 57.44 -51.70 -97.97
C SER A 463 56.92 -52.65 -96.89
N ASP A 464 55.63 -52.97 -96.96
CA ASP A 464 54.95 -53.90 -96.06
C ASP A 464 55.54 -55.32 -96.10
N ASN A 465 56.02 -55.75 -97.27
CA ASN A 465 56.59 -57.06 -97.51
C ASN A 465 58.12 -57.13 -97.32
N TYR A 466 58.78 -56.08 -96.82
CA TYR A 466 60.24 -56.03 -96.74
C TYR A 466 60.84 -57.16 -95.88
N VAL A 467 61.78 -57.90 -96.48
CA VAL A 467 62.64 -58.87 -95.80
C VAL A 467 64.07 -58.62 -96.28
N ALA A 468 64.97 -58.36 -95.32
CA ALA A 468 66.36 -58.02 -95.60
C ALA A 468 67.03 -59.04 -96.55
N GLY A 469 67.73 -58.51 -97.55
CA GLY A 469 68.42 -59.23 -98.60
C GLY A 469 67.56 -59.96 -99.63
N ARG A 470 66.23 -59.99 -99.47
CA ARG A 470 65.35 -60.93 -100.19
C ARG A 470 64.19 -60.29 -100.94
N GLN A 471 63.41 -59.42 -100.32
CA GLN A 471 62.20 -58.86 -100.94
C GLN A 471 61.84 -57.49 -100.38
N GLY A 472 61.14 -56.69 -101.18
CA GLY A 472 60.69 -55.37 -100.80
C GLY A 472 61.82 -54.34 -100.77
N TRP A 473 61.51 -53.15 -100.29
CA TRP A 473 62.48 -52.07 -100.18
C TRP A 473 62.49 -51.45 -98.80
N ARG A 474 63.64 -50.91 -98.40
CA ARG A 474 63.82 -50.16 -97.15
C ARG A 474 64.83 -49.06 -97.33
N LEU A 475 64.46 -47.85 -96.92
CA LEU A 475 65.34 -46.73 -96.69
C LEU A 475 65.57 -46.59 -95.18
N PHE A 476 66.80 -46.84 -94.75
CA PHE A 476 67.20 -46.75 -93.35
C PHE A 476 67.54 -45.29 -92.99
N LYS A 477 67.36 -44.92 -91.71
CA LYS A 477 67.77 -43.60 -91.20
C LYS A 477 69.27 -43.29 -91.35
N ASP A 478 70.10 -44.33 -91.49
CA ASP A 478 71.55 -44.20 -91.65
C ASP A 478 71.98 -43.97 -93.10
N GLY A 479 71.03 -43.78 -94.02
CA GLY A 479 71.27 -43.49 -95.43
C GLY A 479 71.41 -44.74 -96.29
N ARG A 480 71.36 -45.95 -95.72
CA ARG A 480 71.31 -47.17 -96.51
C ARG A 480 69.99 -47.27 -97.25
N PHE A 481 70.05 -47.69 -98.50
CA PHE A 481 68.86 -47.99 -99.30
C PHE A 481 68.97 -49.39 -99.87
N GLU A 482 67.95 -50.19 -99.64
CA GLU A 482 67.85 -51.55 -100.14
C GLU A 482 66.58 -51.69 -100.94
N LEU A 483 66.70 -52.20 -102.16
CA LEU A 483 65.60 -52.50 -103.05
C LEU A 483 65.81 -53.91 -103.61
N ASN A 484 65.08 -54.87 -103.07
CA ASN A 484 65.15 -56.26 -103.48
C ASN A 484 63.99 -56.60 -104.41
N ASN A 485 64.33 -57.10 -105.60
CA ASN A 485 63.33 -57.52 -106.55
C ASN A 485 62.67 -58.84 -106.10
N THR A 486 61.38 -58.98 -106.39
CA THR A 486 60.55 -60.15 -106.10
C THR A 486 60.39 -61.09 -107.30
N PHE A 487 60.87 -60.73 -108.50
CA PHE A 487 60.72 -61.52 -109.73
C PHE A 487 61.64 -62.76 -109.82
N GLY A 488 62.41 -63.08 -108.79
CA GLY A 488 63.19 -64.32 -108.71
C GLY A 488 64.43 -64.38 -109.63
N ASP A 489 64.69 -63.31 -110.38
CA ASP A 489 65.87 -63.14 -111.23
C ASP A 489 67.16 -62.81 -110.43
N GLY A 490 67.00 -62.49 -109.14
CA GLY A 490 68.10 -62.16 -108.24
C GLY A 490 68.58 -60.71 -108.36
N SER A 491 67.85 -59.85 -109.08
CA SER A 491 68.20 -58.45 -109.20
C SER A 491 67.89 -57.66 -107.93
N SER A 492 68.77 -56.73 -107.57
CA SER A 492 68.57 -55.86 -106.41
C SER A 492 69.42 -54.60 -106.52
N LEU A 493 69.07 -53.58 -105.76
CA LEU A 493 69.89 -52.38 -105.57
C LEU A 493 70.21 -52.23 -104.09
N GLU A 494 71.48 -51.99 -103.79
CA GLU A 494 71.96 -51.72 -102.45
C GLU A 494 72.83 -50.47 -102.47
N LEU A 495 72.44 -49.47 -101.70
CA LEU A 495 73.28 -48.37 -101.31
C LEU A 495 73.67 -48.58 -99.85
N ASN A 496 74.97 -48.72 -99.59
CA ASN A 496 75.50 -48.81 -98.24
C ASN A 496 76.84 -48.07 -98.11
N SER A 497 77.51 -48.23 -96.97
CA SER A 497 78.77 -47.55 -96.68
C SER A 497 79.92 -47.90 -97.66
N LYS A 498 79.79 -48.99 -98.43
CA LYS A 498 80.78 -49.39 -99.45
C LYS A 498 80.51 -48.77 -100.83
N GLY A 499 79.29 -48.30 -101.09
CA GLY A 499 78.90 -47.74 -102.38
C GLY A 499 77.48 -48.15 -102.83
N LEU A 500 77.17 -47.85 -104.09
CA LEU A 500 75.97 -48.28 -104.79
C LEU A 500 76.28 -49.54 -105.61
N ILE A 501 75.53 -50.61 -105.37
CA ILE A 501 75.62 -51.84 -106.14
C ILE A 501 74.25 -52.13 -106.75
N VAL A 502 74.22 -52.33 -108.06
CA VAL A 502 73.09 -52.87 -108.79
C VAL A 502 73.45 -54.28 -109.23
N TRP A 503 72.66 -55.25 -108.78
CA TRP A 503 72.81 -56.66 -109.09
C TRP A 503 71.81 -57.03 -110.18
N TYR A 504 72.26 -57.81 -111.17
CA TYR A 504 71.31 -58.54 -112.03
C TYR A 504 71.09 -59.97 -111.53
N ASP A 505 72.05 -60.55 -110.79
CA ASP A 505 71.92 -61.83 -110.09
C ASP A 505 72.83 -61.84 -108.85
N LYS A 506 72.28 -61.36 -107.73
CA LYS A 506 72.97 -61.24 -106.44
C LYS A 506 73.37 -62.60 -105.86
N ALA A 507 72.53 -63.62 -106.04
CA ALA A 507 72.78 -64.97 -105.51
C ALA A 507 74.04 -65.59 -106.12
N ARG A 508 74.34 -65.28 -107.39
CA ARG A 508 75.57 -65.71 -108.08
C ARG A 508 76.69 -64.66 -108.04
N GLY A 509 76.54 -63.57 -107.29
CA GLY A 509 77.55 -62.53 -107.14
C GLY A 509 77.75 -61.67 -108.39
N LYS A 510 76.79 -61.64 -109.30
CA LYS A 510 76.92 -60.96 -110.60
C LYS A 510 76.37 -59.53 -110.53
N LYS A 511 77.29 -58.56 -110.56
CA LYS A 511 76.99 -57.13 -110.50
C LYS A 511 76.75 -56.59 -111.91
N ALA A 512 75.69 -55.78 -112.06
CA ALA A 512 75.43 -54.99 -113.26
C ALA A 512 76.15 -53.64 -113.20
N VAL A 513 76.16 -53.01 -112.03
CA VAL A 513 76.85 -51.74 -111.75
C VAL A 513 77.41 -51.80 -110.34
N GLU A 514 78.65 -51.34 -110.17
CA GLU A 514 79.23 -51.07 -108.86
C GLU A 514 79.90 -49.70 -108.90
N LEU A 515 79.49 -48.81 -108.00
CA LEU A 515 80.06 -47.49 -107.82
C LEU A 515 80.45 -47.35 -106.35
N GLY A 516 81.75 -47.25 -106.08
CA GLY A 516 82.29 -47.16 -104.73
C GLY A 516 83.78 -46.86 -104.71
N ILE A 517 84.37 -46.82 -103.52
CA ILE A 517 85.82 -46.70 -103.36
C ILE A 517 86.40 -48.11 -103.47
N PHE A 518 86.96 -48.44 -104.63
CA PHE A 518 87.65 -49.71 -104.86
C PHE A 518 89.05 -49.62 -104.27
N THR A 519 89.34 -50.43 -103.24
CA THR A 519 90.70 -50.63 -102.68
C THR A 519 91.25 -51.98 -103.09
#